data_AF-A0A953C3T9-F1
#
_entry.id   AF-A0A953C3T9-F1
#
_cell.length_a   1.000
_cell.length_b   1.000
_cell.length_c   1.000
_cell.angle_alpha   90.00
_cell.angle_beta   90.00
_cell.angle_gamma   90.00
#
_symmetry.space_group_name_H-M   'P 1'
#
loop_
_entity.id
_entity.type
_entity.pdbx_description
1 polymer ?
#
loop_
_entity_poly.entity_id
_entity_poly.type
_entity_poly.pdbx_seq_one_letter_code
_entity_poly.pdbx_strand_id
1 'polypeptide(L)' 'MWLLLQGWLLRNVLTLLGWFGAAAAVAAVLFGARQAGRNAERVETMRRTVEVQRDQLEAASRRPRDRGELARRMRDGTF' A
#
# COMPACT_ATOMS: atom_id res chain seq x y z
N MET A 1 -35.46 -7.31 -39.89
CA MET A 1 -34.33 -7.71 -39.02
C MET A 1 -34.27 -6.93 -37.71
N TRP A 2 -34.30 -5.58 -37.77
CA TRP A 2 -34.17 -4.69 -36.59
C TRP A 2 -35.25 -4.85 -35.50
N LEU A 3 -36.49 -5.18 -35.89
CA LEU A 3 -37.63 -5.36 -34.97
C LEU A 3 -37.51 -6.62 -34.08
N LEU A 4 -36.84 -7.67 -34.56
CA LEU A 4 -36.60 -8.89 -33.78
C LEU A 4 -35.54 -8.67 -32.71
N LEU A 5 -34.50 -7.89 -33.04
CA LEU A 5 -33.50 -7.43 -32.10
C LEU A 5 -34.11 -6.58 -30.99
N GLN A 6 -35.05 -5.69 -31.33
CA GLN A 6 -35.70 -4.82 -30.35
C GLN A 6 -36.59 -5.60 -29.37
N GLY A 7 -37.36 -6.58 -29.84
CA GLY A 7 -38.17 -7.45 -28.97
C GLY A 7 -37.31 -8.34 -28.06
N TRP A 8 -36.20 -8.86 -28.58
CA TRP A 8 -35.22 -9.61 -27.78
C TRP A 8 -34.53 -8.71 -26.74
N LEU A 9 -34.12 -7.50 -27.10
CA LEU A 9 -33.47 -6.56 -26.18
C LEU A 9 -34.42 -6.10 -25.07
N LEU A 10 -35.67 -5.77 -25.39
CA LEU A 10 -36.66 -5.36 -24.39
C LEU A 10 -36.94 -6.47 -23.37
N ARG A 11 -36.96 -7.74 -23.82
CA ARG A 11 -37.16 -8.91 -22.96
C ARG A 11 -35.94 -9.20 -22.07
N ASN A 12 -34.74 -8.94 -22.58
CA ASN A 12 -33.49 -9.29 -21.90
C ASN A 12 -32.80 -8.10 -21.22
N VAL A 13 -33.39 -6.89 -21.24
CA VAL A 13 -32.76 -5.67 -20.70
C VAL A 13 -32.44 -5.80 -19.22
N LEU A 14 -33.31 -6.45 -18.43
CA LEU A 14 -33.06 -6.72 -17.01
C LEU A 14 -31.92 -7.71 -16.80
N THR A 15 -31.86 -8.75 -17.63
CA THR A 15 -30.79 -9.75 -17.59
C THR A 15 -29.45 -9.11 -17.96
N LEU A 16 -29.42 -8.29 -19.01
CA LEU A 16 -28.24 -7.54 -19.43
C LEU A 16 -27.78 -6.55 -18.35
N LEU A 17 -28.70 -5.87 -17.67
CA LEU A 17 -28.39 -5.01 -16.53
C LEU A 17 -27.76 -5.79 -15.36
N GLY A 18 -28.29 -6.98 -15.05
CA GLY A 18 -27.72 -7.85 -14.02
C GLY A 18 -26.30 -8.31 -14.36
N TRP A 19 -26.08 -8.76 -15.59
CA TRP A 19 -24.75 -9.15 -16.07
C TRP A 19 -23.78 -7.98 -16.13
N PHE A 20 -24.25 -6.78 -16.50
CA PHE A 20 -23.44 -5.57 -16.48
C PHE A 20 -22.99 -5.22 -15.06
N GLY A 21 -23.88 -5.33 -14.07
CA GLY A 21 -23.53 -5.13 -12.66
C GLY A 21 -22.49 -6.13 -12.16
N ALA A 22 -22.65 -7.42 -12.50
CA ALA A 22 -21.68 -8.45 -12.14
C ALA A 22 -20.30 -8.19 -12.79
N ALA A 23 -20.28 -7.83 -14.06
CA ALA A 23 -19.04 -7.47 -14.78
C ALA A 23 -18.36 -6.23 -14.17
N ALA A 24 -19.13 -5.21 -13.79
CA ALA A 24 -18.62 -4.01 -13.14
C ALA A 24 -18.00 -4.32 -11.77
N ALA A 25 -18.63 -5.19 -10.96
CA ALA A 25 -18.10 -5.62 -9.68
C ALA A 25 -16.76 -6.34 -9.83
N VAL A 26 -16.66 -7.28 -10.78
CA VAL A 26 -15.40 -7.98 -11.08
C VAL A 26 -14.32 -7.01 -11.56
N ALA A 27 -14.66 -6.08 -12.45
CA ALA A 27 -13.72 -5.06 -12.92
C ALA A 27 -13.21 -4.19 -11.77
N ALA A 28 -14.08 -3.72 -10.88
CA ALA A 28 -13.69 -2.92 -9.72
C ALA A 28 -12.70 -3.65 -8.80
N VAL A 29 -12.93 -4.94 -8.55
CA VAL A 29 -12.00 -5.79 -7.78
C VAL A 29 -10.64 -5.91 -8.48
N LEU A 30 -10.62 -6.15 -9.79
CA LEU A 30 -9.37 -6.28 -10.56
C LEU A 30 -8.59 -4.95 -10.64
N PHE A 31 -9.27 -3.82 -10.84
CA PHE A 31 -8.65 -2.50 -10.81
C PHE A 31 -8.09 -2.17 -9.42
N GLY A 32 -8.83 -2.47 -8.35
CA GLY A 32 -8.36 -2.34 -6.98
C GLY A 32 -7.14 -3.22 -6.69
N ALA A 33 -7.15 -4.47 -7.14
CA ALA A 33 -6.04 -5.40 -6.98
C ALA A 33 -4.78 -4.96 -7.76
N ARG A 34 -4.95 -4.42 -8.97
CA ARG A 34 -3.85 -3.85 -9.76
C ARG A 34 -3.21 -2.65 -9.08
N GLN A 35 -4.02 -1.83 -8.40
CA GLN A 35 -3.53 -0.71 -7.60
C GLN A 35 -2.84 -1.19 -6.32
N ALA A 36 -3.39 -2.23 -5.68
CA ALA A 36 -2.84 -2.83 -4.47
C ALA A 36 -1.45 -3.46 -4.70
N GLY A 37 -1.20 -4.06 -5.87
CA GLY A 37 0.13 -4.58 -6.23
C GLY A 37 1.22 -3.51 -6.25
N ARG A 38 0.91 -2.30 -6.74
CA ARG A 38 1.83 -1.15 -6.66
C ARG A 38 1.92 -0.52 -5.28
N ASN A 39 0.84 -0.59 -4.51
CA ASN A 39 0.86 -0.13 -3.13
C ASN A 39 1.66 -1.06 -2.22
N ALA A 40 1.69 -2.37 -2.47
CA ALA A 40 2.50 -3.32 -1.71
C ALA A 40 3.99 -3.01 -1.83
N GLU A 41 4.49 -2.71 -3.03
CA GLU A 41 5.88 -2.24 -3.23
C GLU A 41 6.17 -0.93 -2.49
N ARG A 42 5.22 0.01 -2.48
CA ARG A 42 5.35 1.27 -1.72
C ARG A 42 5.33 1.06 -0.21
N VAL A 43 4.47 0.17 0.29
CA VAL A 43 4.37 -0.14 1.72
C VAL A 43 5.65 -0.82 2.21
N GLU A 44 6.22 -1.75 1.44
CA GLU A 44 7.50 -2.38 1.77
C GLU A 44 8.65 -1.36 1.81
N THR A 45 8.70 -0.47 0.81
CA THR A 45 9.69 0.62 0.77
C THR A 45 9.53 1.58 1.96
N MET A 46 8.29 1.89 2.33
CA MET A 46 7.97 2.78 3.44
C MET A 46 8.28 2.12 4.80
N ARG A 47 8.03 0.81 4.95
CA ARG A 47 8.44 0.04 6.14
C ARG A 47 9.95 0.06 6.33
N ARG A 48 10.72 -0.21 5.28
CA ARG A 48 12.19 -0.17 5.33
C ARG A 48 12.73 1.23 5.67
N THR A 49 12.07 2.27 5.17
CA THR A 49 12.42 3.67 5.48
C THR A 49 12.14 4.01 6.95
N VAL A 50 11.06 3.49 7.52
CA VAL A 50 10.73 3.68 8.95
C VAL A 50 11.71 2.93 9.86
N GLU A 51 12.09 1.70 9.52
CA GLU A 51 13.09 0.92 10.27
C GLU A 51 14.45 1.64 10.28
N VAL A 52 14.92 2.09 9.13
CA VAL A 52 16.18 2.84 9.03
C VAL A 52 16.16 4.14 9.83
N GLN A 53 15.02 4.86 9.83
CA GLN A 53 14.88 6.07 10.66
C GLN A 53 14.89 5.74 12.15
N ARG A 54 14.28 4.61 12.55
CA ARG A 54 14.27 4.16 13.94
C ARG A 54 15.67 3.80 14.43
N ASP A 55 16.44 3.08 13.63
CA ASP A 55 17.83 2.74 13.94
C ASP A 55 18.71 3.99 14.04
N GLN A 56 18.51 4.96 13.15
CA GLN A 56 19.21 6.25 13.24
C GLN A 56 18.82 7.04 14.49
N LEU A 57 17.54 7.02 14.87
CA LEU A 57 17.06 7.69 16.08
C LEU A 57 17.64 7.04 17.33
N GLU A 58 17.75 5.70 17.34
CA GLU A 58 18.37 4.95 18.42
C GLU A 58 19.88 5.20 18.49
N ALA A 59 20.57 5.24 17.35
CA ALA A 59 21.98 5.62 17.28
C ALA A 59 22.22 7.07 17.74
N ALA A 60 21.34 8.00 17.35
CA ALA A 60 21.39 9.39 17.79
C ALA A 60 21.11 9.52 19.29
N SER A 61 20.19 8.72 19.84
CA SER A 61 19.92 8.62 21.28
C SER A 61 21.12 8.05 22.05
N ARG A 62 21.87 7.13 21.46
CA ARG A 62 23.05 6.50 22.08
C ARG A 62 24.31 7.36 21.98
N ARG A 63 24.29 8.39 21.14
CA ARG A 63 25.37 9.37 21.00
C ARG A 63 25.58 10.10 22.34
N PRO A 64 26.81 10.21 22.84
CA PRO A 64 27.10 10.94 24.08
C PRO A 64 26.58 12.38 23.97
N ARG A 65 25.83 12.78 24.98
CA ARG A 65 25.03 14.01 25.00
C ARG A 65 25.90 15.24 25.23
N ASP A 66 27.08 15.06 25.84
CA ASP A 66 28.06 16.11 26.11
C ASP A 66 29.53 15.61 26.12
N ARG A 67 30.48 16.55 26.09
CA ARG A 67 31.93 16.25 26.08
C ARG A 67 32.42 15.58 27.37
N GLY A 68 31.76 15.82 28.50
CA GLY A 68 32.08 15.18 29.78
C GLY A 68 31.68 13.70 29.79
N GLU A 69 30.53 13.35 29.22
CA GLU A 69 30.08 11.97 29.03
C GLU A 69 31.02 11.21 28.08
N LEU A 70 31.47 11.86 27.00
CA LEU A 70 32.47 11.30 26.08
C LEU A 70 33.79 10.99 26.81
N ALA A 71 34.31 11.94 27.59
CA ALA A 71 35.55 11.76 28.34
C ALA A 71 35.42 10.64 29.38
N ARG A 72 34.22 10.48 29.98
CA ARG A 72 33.93 9.40 30.93
C ARG A 72 33.89 8.03 30.26
N ARG A 73 33.22 7.87 29.11
CA ARG A 73 33.23 6.61 28.33
C ARG A 73 34.63 6.25 27.80
N MET A 74 35.48 7.24 27.50
CA MET A 74 36.89 7.01 27.12
C MET A 74 37.72 6.47 28.27
N ARG A 75 37.42 6.93 29.48
CA ARG A 75 38.08 6.48 30.70
C ARG A 75 37.61 5.10 31.15
N ASP A 76 36.31 4.84 30.99
CA ASP A 76 35.66 3.62 31.46
C ASP A 76 35.59 2.52 30.39
N GLY A 77 36.12 2.77 29.18
CA GLY A 77 36.22 1.78 28.08
C GLY A 77 34.88 1.36 27.47
N THR A 78 33.84 2.17 27.57
CA THR A 78 32.43 1.79 27.33
C THR A 78 31.92 2.10 25.91
N PHE A 79 32.83 2.17 24.93
CA PHE A 79 32.48 2.42 23.52
C PHE A 79 31.99 1.18 22.78
#